data_AF-A0A0H5Q2G9-F1
#
_entry.id   AF-A0A0H5Q2G9-F1
#
_cell.length_a   1.000
_cell.length_b   1.000
_cell.length_c   1.000
_cell.angle_alpha   90.00
_cell.angle_beta   90.00
_cell.angle_gamma   90.00
#
_symmetry.space_group_name_H-M   'P 1'
#
loop_
_entity.id
_entity.type
_entity.pdbx_description
1 polymer ?
#
loop_
_entity_poly.entity_id
_entity_poly.type
_entity_poly.pdbx_seq_one_letter_code
_entity_poly.pdbx_strand_id
1 'polypeptide(L)'
;MSSESFYDPMSALYDSGCDYITREKHRLVAISQSAWNTLLRLSCDYDFFVEKEQMPFVKDEIDLDMKTVSKLKEKFKNFNEVQNGNGDWVYQYSYDEGIKELDEVLLKYSLWLDNLPK
;
A
#
# COMPACT_ATOMS: atom_id res chain seq x y z
N MET A 1 -0.66 13.97 8.34
CA MET A 1 -0.01 12.64 8.30
C MET A 1 0.99 12.70 7.16
N SER A 2 2.24 12.27 7.35
CA SER A 2 3.27 12.32 6.28
C SER A 2 3.07 11.18 5.28
N SER A 3 3.33 11.39 3.98
CA SER A 3 3.29 10.32 2.96
C SER A 3 4.15 9.11 3.32
N GLU A 4 5.22 9.30 4.09
CA GLU A 4 6.08 8.22 4.60
C GLU A 4 5.30 7.18 5.42
N SER A 5 4.14 7.52 6.01
CA SER A 5 3.33 6.54 6.74
C SER A 5 2.68 5.48 5.84
N PHE A 6 2.47 5.75 4.55
CA PHE A 6 1.98 4.74 3.60
C PHE A 6 3.00 3.62 3.40
N TYR A 7 4.28 3.98 3.45
CA TYR A 7 5.41 3.14 3.07
C TYR A 7 6.35 2.94 4.26
N ASP A 8 5.87 2.85 5.51
CA ASP A 8 6.73 2.58 6.67
C ASP A 8 6.90 1.06 6.92
N PRO A 9 7.97 0.42 6.42
CA PRO A 9 8.30 -0.97 6.64
C PRO A 9 8.92 -1.24 8.02
N MET A 10 9.08 -0.26 8.92
CA MET A 10 9.64 -0.51 10.27
C MET A 10 8.78 -1.48 11.09
N SER A 11 7.49 -1.60 10.76
CA SER A 11 6.60 -2.63 11.32
C SER A 11 6.90 -4.05 10.79
N ALA A 12 7.47 -4.17 9.58
CA ALA A 12 7.82 -5.43 8.93
C ALA A 12 9.26 -5.90 9.21
N LEU A 13 10.02 -5.13 10.01
CA LEU A 13 11.45 -5.33 10.26
C LEU A 13 11.79 -6.22 11.46
N TYR A 14 10.81 -6.61 12.29
CA TYR A 14 11.05 -7.49 13.45
C TYR A 14 10.94 -8.99 13.16
N ASP A 15 11.21 -9.41 11.92
CA ASP A 15 11.30 -10.83 11.58
C ASP A 15 12.75 -11.20 11.20
N SER A 16 13.61 -11.31 12.21
CA SER A 16 15.05 -11.57 12.11
C SER A 16 15.40 -13.00 11.65
N GLY A 17 14.51 -13.67 10.92
CA GLY A 17 14.68 -15.04 10.41
C GLY A 17 14.06 -15.30 9.04
N CYS A 18 13.35 -14.35 8.44
CA CYS A 18 12.77 -14.52 7.11
C CYS A 18 13.80 -14.24 6.01
N ASP A 19 13.84 -15.11 4.99
CA ASP A 19 14.63 -14.87 3.78
C ASP A 19 14.17 -13.57 3.07
N TYR A 20 15.03 -13.04 2.19
CA TYR A 20 14.80 -11.79 1.47
C TYR A 20 13.44 -11.78 0.73
N ILE A 21 12.98 -12.93 0.26
CA ILE A 21 11.77 -13.08 -0.56
C ILE A 21 10.52 -13.00 0.32
N THR A 22 10.52 -13.71 1.46
CA THR A 22 9.46 -13.60 2.47
C THR A 22 9.32 -12.16 2.97
N ARG A 23 10.44 -11.42 3.07
CA ARG A 23 10.44 -10.00 3.45
C ARG A 23 9.73 -9.10 2.44
N GLU A 24 9.95 -9.29 1.14
CA GLU A 24 9.33 -8.45 0.10
C GLU A 24 7.81 -8.65 -0.01
N LYS A 25 7.36 -9.91 0.06
CA LYS A 25 5.93 -10.23 0.17
C LYS A 25 5.29 -9.51 1.37
N HIS A 26 5.87 -9.67 2.55
CA HIS A 26 5.37 -9.03 3.77
C HIS A 26 5.33 -7.51 3.65
N ARG A 27 6.33 -6.89 3.00
CA ARG A 27 6.34 -5.45 2.73
C ARG A 27 5.18 -5.01 1.86
N LEU A 28 4.88 -5.69 0.75
CA LEU A 28 3.73 -5.34 -0.10
C LEU A 28 2.40 -5.45 0.65
N VAL A 29 2.23 -6.51 1.45
CA VAL A 29 1.03 -6.69 2.29
C VAL A 29 0.94 -5.59 3.37
N ALA A 30 2.06 -5.21 3.98
CA ALA A 30 2.09 -4.15 4.99
C ALA A 30 1.79 -2.76 4.40
N ILE A 31 2.41 -2.42 3.26
CA ILE A 31 2.17 -1.15 2.55
C ILE A 31 0.71 -1.05 2.13
N SER A 32 0.16 -2.09 1.50
CA SER A 32 -1.25 -2.12 1.10
C SER A 32 -2.21 -2.01 2.30
N GLN A 33 -1.87 -2.60 3.46
CA GLN A 33 -2.65 -2.44 4.69
C GLN A 33 -2.59 -1.01 5.24
N SER A 34 -1.40 -0.39 5.28
CA SER A 34 -1.24 0.99 5.76
C SER A 34 -2.01 1.97 4.87
N ALA A 35 -1.89 1.78 3.55
CA ALA A 35 -2.61 2.55 2.56
C ALA A 35 -4.12 2.45 2.74
N TRP A 36 -4.64 1.23 2.91
CA TRP A 36 -6.06 1.01 3.15
C TRP A 36 -6.57 1.71 4.41
N ASN A 37 -5.81 1.66 5.51
CA ASN A 37 -6.17 2.35 6.75
C ASN A 37 -6.22 3.87 6.56
N THR A 38 -5.30 4.41 5.76
CA THR A 38 -5.29 5.85 5.48
C THR A 38 -6.48 6.25 4.62
N LEU A 39 -6.81 5.48 3.58
CA LEU A 39 -8.00 5.72 2.76
C LEU A 39 -9.30 5.60 3.58
N LEU A 40 -9.38 4.61 4.49
CA LEU A 40 -10.50 4.48 5.42
C LEU A 40 -10.65 5.76 6.25
N ARG A 41 -9.55 6.28 6.80
CA ARG A 41 -9.58 7.52 7.57
C ARG A 41 -10.08 8.69 6.71
N LEU A 42 -9.59 8.82 5.48
CA LEU A 42 -10.05 9.86 4.55
C LEU A 42 -11.56 9.74 4.25
N SER A 43 -12.08 8.52 4.11
CA SER A 43 -13.52 8.28 3.87
C SER A 43 -14.38 8.55 5.12
N CYS A 44 -13.88 8.20 6.31
CA CYS A 44 -14.56 8.46 7.59
C CYS A 44 -14.59 9.95 7.94
N ASP A 45 -13.46 10.64 7.80
CA ASP A 45 -13.28 12.06 8.12
C ASP A 45 -13.54 12.96 6.89
N TYR A 46 -14.28 12.48 5.90
CA TYR A 46 -14.41 13.13 4.59
C TYR A 46 -14.89 14.59 4.68
N ASP A 47 -15.95 14.85 5.46
CA ASP A 47 -16.52 16.19 5.61
C ASP A 47 -15.51 17.16 6.24
N PHE A 48 -14.69 16.68 7.18
CA PHE A 48 -13.61 17.48 7.77
C PHE A 48 -12.57 17.89 6.70
N PHE A 49 -12.13 16.94 5.87
CA PHE A 49 -11.14 17.22 4.83
C PHE A 49 -11.70 18.11 3.71
N VAL A 50 -12.99 17.98 3.38
CA VAL A 50 -13.66 18.88 2.43
C VAL A 50 -13.71 20.30 2.98
N GLU A 51 -14.09 20.49 4.24
CA GLU A 51 -14.23 21.80 4.86
C GLU A 51 -12.91 22.50 5.17
N LYS A 52 -11.88 21.74 5.58
CA LYS A 52 -10.63 22.29 6.11
C LYS A 52 -9.46 22.24 5.14
N GLU A 53 -9.38 21.20 4.30
CA GLU A 53 -8.17 20.86 3.55
C GLU A 53 -8.39 20.81 2.04
N GLN A 54 -9.52 21.34 1.55
CA GLN A 54 -9.88 21.37 0.12
C GLN A 54 -9.71 20.01 -0.56
N MET A 55 -10.36 18.98 0.00
CA MET A 55 -10.31 17.61 -0.50
C MET A 55 -10.56 17.55 -2.03
N PRO A 56 -9.59 17.09 -2.85
CA PRO A 56 -9.72 17.09 -4.30
C PRO A 56 -10.39 15.81 -4.83
N PHE A 57 -10.60 14.81 -3.97
CA PHE A 57 -11.19 13.52 -4.32
C PHE A 57 -12.62 13.45 -3.81
N VAL A 58 -13.53 12.86 -4.59
CA VAL A 58 -14.89 12.60 -4.09
C VAL A 58 -14.93 11.32 -3.28
N LYS A 59 -15.85 11.21 -2.32
CA LYS A 59 -15.94 10.05 -1.42
C LYS A 59 -16.05 8.71 -2.15
N ASP A 60 -16.83 8.66 -3.22
CA ASP A 60 -17.01 7.45 -4.04
C ASP A 60 -15.70 6.99 -4.71
N GLU A 61 -14.80 7.91 -5.06
CA GLU A 61 -13.46 7.58 -5.60
C GLU A 61 -12.58 6.95 -4.52
N ILE A 62 -12.60 7.49 -3.30
CA ILE A 62 -11.86 6.94 -2.16
C ILE A 62 -12.34 5.52 -1.85
N ASP A 63 -13.65 5.31 -1.82
CA ASP A 63 -14.25 4.00 -1.56
C ASP A 63 -13.93 3.00 -2.69
N LEU A 64 -13.84 3.45 -3.94
CA LEU A 64 -13.40 2.63 -5.07
C LEU A 64 -11.91 2.25 -4.93
N ASP A 65 -11.06 3.21 -4.59
CA ASP A 65 -9.63 2.98 -4.39
C ASP A 65 -9.37 2.02 -3.22
N MET A 66 -10.14 2.13 -2.13
CA MET A 66 -10.10 1.16 -1.02
C MET A 66 -10.40 -0.26 -1.48
N LYS A 67 -11.36 -0.45 -2.39
CA LYS A 67 -11.67 -1.77 -2.97
C LYS A 67 -10.50 -2.26 -3.84
N THR A 68 -9.87 -1.37 -4.61
CA THR A 68 -8.69 -1.71 -5.43
C THR A 68 -7.51 -2.12 -4.57
N VAL A 69 -7.17 -1.35 -3.53
CA VAL A 69 -6.10 -1.68 -2.57
C VAL A 69 -6.40 -3.00 -1.84
N SER A 70 -7.66 -3.27 -1.52
CA SER A 70 -8.08 -4.56 -0.93
C SER A 70 -7.80 -5.73 -1.87
N LYS A 71 -8.09 -5.58 -3.17
CA LYS A 71 -7.79 -6.61 -4.18
C LYS A 71 -6.28 -6.82 -4.33
N LEU A 72 -5.49 -5.74 -4.36
CA LEU A 72 -4.03 -5.81 -4.44
C LEU A 72 -3.44 -6.51 -3.21
N LYS A 73 -3.91 -6.16 -2.01
CA LYS A 73 -3.49 -6.82 -0.76
C LYS A 73 -3.76 -8.33 -0.79
N GLU A 74 -4.95 -8.75 -1.19
CA GLU A 74 -5.27 -10.18 -1.30
C GLU A 74 -4.45 -10.86 -2.39
N LYS A 75 -4.21 -10.20 -3.53
CA LYS A 75 -3.29 -10.67 -4.56
C LYS A 75 -1.88 -10.90 -3.99
N PHE A 76 -1.33 -9.94 -3.23
CA PHE A 76 0.00 -10.06 -2.61
C PHE A 76 0.10 -11.19 -1.58
N LYS A 77 -0.97 -11.45 -0.81
CA LYS A 77 -1.01 -12.58 0.13
C LYS A 77 -0.96 -13.94 -0.56
N ASN A 78 -1.59 -14.05 -1.73
CA ASN A 78 -1.83 -15.31 -2.42
C ASN A 78 -0.71 -15.73 -3.38
N PHE A 79 0.31 -14.90 -3.57
CA PHE A 79 1.45 -15.28 -4.40
C PHE A 79 2.31 -16.35 -3.72
N ASN A 80 2.72 -17.32 -4.54
CA ASN A 80 3.52 -18.46 -4.15
C ASN A 80 4.99 -18.26 -4.56
N GLU A 81 5.86 -19.01 -3.89
CA GLU A 81 7.21 -19.25 -4.35
C GLU A 81 7.20 -20.33 -5.43
N VAL A 82 8.00 -20.11 -6.47
CA VAL A 82 8.19 -21.05 -7.57
C VAL A 82 9.68 -21.35 -7.70
N GLN A 83 10.04 -22.60 -8.01
CA GLN A 83 11.44 -22.90 -8.34
C GLN A 83 11.79 -22.35 -9.71
N ASN A 84 12.90 -21.62 -9.79
CA ASN A 84 13.50 -21.22 -11.05
C ASN A 84 14.20 -22.44 -11.70
N GLY A 85 14.60 -22.30 -12.97
CA GLY A 85 15.27 -23.37 -13.73
C GLY A 85 16.63 -23.83 -13.16
N ASN A 86 17.17 -23.12 -12.17
CA ASN A 86 18.43 -23.43 -11.50
C ASN A 86 18.23 -24.13 -10.14
N GLY A 87 16.98 -24.34 -9.71
CA GLY A 87 16.64 -24.99 -8.44
C GLY A 87 16.47 -24.02 -7.26
N ASP A 88 16.68 -22.72 -7.44
CA ASP A 88 16.43 -21.72 -6.41
C ASP A 88 14.94 -21.37 -6.35
N TRP A 89 14.43 -21.11 -5.15
CA TRP A 89 13.08 -20.58 -4.95
C TRP A 89 13.07 -19.08 -5.22
N VAL A 90 12.16 -18.64 -6.08
CA VAL A 90 11.91 -17.23 -6.39
C VAL A 90 10.44 -16.92 -6.18
N TYR A 91 10.12 -15.69 -5.79
CA TYR A 91 8.72 -15.29 -5.77
C TYR A 91 8.18 -15.21 -7.18
N GLN A 92 6.94 -15.70 -7.38
CA GLN A 92 6.29 -15.61 -8.69
C GLN A 92 6.09 -14.15 -9.15
N TYR A 93 6.10 -13.21 -8.20
CA TYR A 93 5.68 -11.84 -8.44
C TYR A 93 6.77 -10.84 -8.03
N SER A 94 7.04 -9.85 -8.87
CA SER A 94 8.09 -8.87 -8.61
C SER A 94 7.64 -7.84 -7.57
N TYR A 95 8.52 -7.56 -6.60
CA TYR A 95 8.28 -6.48 -5.64
C TYR A 95 8.06 -5.13 -6.33
N ASP A 96 8.88 -4.81 -7.33
CA ASP A 96 8.79 -3.56 -8.10
C ASP A 96 7.48 -3.46 -8.89
N GLU A 97 6.96 -4.58 -9.39
CA GLU A 97 5.65 -4.62 -10.05
C GLU A 97 4.52 -4.35 -9.03
N GLY A 98 4.61 -4.93 -7.83
CA GLY A 98 3.66 -4.67 -6.75
C GLY A 98 3.63 -3.22 -6.30
N ILE A 99 4.80 -2.57 -6.22
CA ILE A 99 4.88 -1.14 -5.91
C ILE A 99 4.26 -0.30 -7.02
N LYS A 100 4.54 -0.59 -8.30
CA LYS A 100 3.92 0.14 -9.42
C LYS A 100 2.40 0.04 -9.39
N GLU A 101 1.84 -1.15 -9.17
CA GLU A 101 0.39 -1.35 -9.06
C GLU A 101 -0.22 -0.58 -7.88
N LEU A 102 0.51 -0.45 -6.76
CA LEU A 102 0.09 0.37 -5.64
C LEU A 102 0.16 1.87 -5.97
N ASP A 103 1.22 2.32 -6.62
CA ASP A 103 1.43 3.73 -6.99
C ASP A 103 0.37 4.23 -7.97
N GLU A 104 -0.11 3.39 -8.90
CA GLU A 104 -1.23 3.72 -9.80
C GLU A 104 -2.49 4.18 -9.07
N VAL A 105 -2.69 3.72 -7.82
CA VAL A 105 -3.83 4.08 -6.98
C VAL A 105 -3.45 5.16 -5.95
N LEU A 106 -2.29 5.01 -5.31
CA LEU A 106 -1.94 5.74 -4.10
C LEU A 106 -1.18 7.03 -4.35
N LEU A 107 -0.49 7.17 -5.48
CA LEU A 107 0.40 8.31 -5.74
C LEU A 107 -0.35 9.65 -5.66
N LYS A 108 -1.60 9.70 -6.13
CA LYS A 108 -2.44 10.90 -6.05
C LYS A 108 -2.71 11.35 -4.60
N TYR A 109 -2.93 10.41 -3.68
CA TYR A 109 -3.16 10.71 -2.27
C TYR A 109 -1.88 11.16 -1.57
N SER A 110 -0.76 10.49 -1.86
CA SER A 110 0.56 10.85 -1.33
C SER A 110 0.92 12.29 -1.69
N LEU A 111 0.80 12.65 -2.97
CA LEU A 111 1.05 14.01 -3.46
C LEU A 111 0.16 15.05 -2.79
N TRP A 112 -1.12 14.76 -2.58
CA TRP A 112 -2.01 15.69 -1.91
C TRP A 112 -1.69 15.83 -0.41
N LEU A 113 -1.48 14.72 0.30
CA LEU A 113 -1.18 14.72 1.74
C LEU A 113 0.14 15.44 2.07
N ASP A 114 1.15 15.34 1.20
CA ASP A 114 2.43 16.04 1.38
C ASP A 114 2.33 17.56 1.18
N ASN A 115 1.29 18.01 0.48
CA ASN A 115 1.01 19.43 0.29
C ASN A 115 0.15 20.03 1.41
N LEU A 116 -0.31 19.22 2.38
CA LEU A 116 -1.03 19.75 3.54
C LEU A 116 -0.07 20.47 4.50
N PRO A 117 -0.49 21.61 5.08
CA PRO A 117 0.31 22.29 6.09
C PRO A 117 0.57 21.36 7.29
N LYS A 118 1.84 21.26 7.71
CA LYS A 118 2.30 20.40 8.81
C LYS A 118 2.01 21.01 10.19
#